data_AF-A0A925PAK5-F1
#
_entry.id   AF-A0A925PAK5-F1
#
_cell.length_a   1.000
_cell.length_b   1.000
_cell.length_c   1.000
_cell.angle_alpha   90.00
_cell.angle_beta   90.00
_cell.angle_gamma   90.00
#
_symmetry.space_group_name_H-M   'P 1'
#
loop_
_entity.id
_entity.type
_entity.pdbx_description
1 polymer ?
#
loop_
_entity_poly.entity_id
_entity_poly.type
_entity_poly.pdbx_seq_one_letter_code
_entity_poly.pdbx_strand_id
1 'polypeptide(L)'
;MNYRTQAEFFIKGITQGAVDAEEVIAWSDEVIVSAPKSEDWMVEISSCGAEDRLKVLGLLNTVKGEADPVELAALLQARGLN
;
A
#
# COMPACT_ATOMS: atom_id res chain seq x y z
N MET A 1 -3.54 -11.37 -5.66
CA MET A 1 -2.64 -10.20 -5.60
C MET A 1 -1.83 -10.29 -4.33
N ASN A 2 -0.52 -10.12 -4.42
CA ASN A 2 0.39 -10.17 -3.27
C ASN A 2 0.39 -8.80 -2.54
N TYR A 3 0.23 -8.80 -1.21
CA TYR A 3 0.22 -7.56 -0.43
C TYR A 3 1.50 -6.74 -0.60
N ARG A 4 2.65 -7.40 -0.80
CA ARG A 4 3.92 -6.72 -1.09
C ARG A 4 3.89 -5.99 -2.44
N THR A 5 3.34 -6.60 -3.48
CA THR A 5 3.18 -5.95 -4.79
C THR A 5 2.35 -4.68 -4.68
N GLN A 6 1.22 -4.77 -3.96
CA GLN A 6 0.35 -3.62 -3.75
C GLN A 6 1.01 -2.54 -2.88
N ALA A 7 1.77 -2.95 -1.85
CA ALA A 7 2.53 -2.02 -1.02
C ALA A 7 3.61 -1.28 -1.82
N GLU A 8 4.34 -1.96 -2.70
CA GLU A 8 5.32 -1.32 -3.61
C GLU A 8 4.66 -0.32 -4.57
N PHE A 9 3.47 -0.65 -5.08
CA PHE A 9 2.70 0.28 -5.90
C PHE A 9 2.37 1.55 -5.12
N PHE A 10 1.87 1.42 -3.88
CA PHE A 10 1.56 2.57 -3.03
C PHE A 10 2.80 3.35 -2.59
N ILE A 11 3.93 2.69 -2.32
CA ILE A 11 5.21 3.36 -2.01
C ILE A 11 5.62 4.27 -3.17
N LYS A 12 5.57 3.76 -4.40
CA LYS A 12 5.89 4.55 -5.61
C LYS A 12 4.86 5.64 -5.84
N GLY A 13 3.57 5.34 -5.68
CA GLY A 13 2.47 6.29 -5.83
C GLY A 13 2.56 7.47 -4.87
N ILE A 14 2.79 7.21 -3.57
CA ILE A 14 2.96 8.25 -2.55
C ILE A 14 4.20 9.11 -2.85
N THR A 15 5.32 8.47 -3.22
CA THR A 15 6.57 9.18 -3.52
C THR A 15 6.42 10.10 -4.74
N GLN A 16 5.60 9.71 -5.73
CA GLN A 16 5.32 10.51 -6.93
C GLN A 16 4.13 11.47 -6.76
N GLY A 17 3.45 11.48 -5.60
CA GLY A 17 2.26 12.30 -5.35
C GLY A 17 1.03 11.88 -6.17
N ALA A 18 1.01 10.64 -6.66
CA ALA A 18 -0.09 10.07 -7.44
C ALA A 18 -1.09 9.27 -6.59
N VAL A 19 -0.71 8.95 -5.35
CA VAL A 19 -1.51 8.24 -4.35
C VAL A 19 -1.45 9.02 -3.05
N ASP A 20 -2.62 9.23 -2.44
CA ASP A 20 -2.75 9.83 -1.12
C ASP A 20 -2.81 8.78 -0.02
N ALA A 21 -2.52 9.20 1.22
CA ALA A 21 -2.59 8.31 2.38
C ALA A 21 -3.98 7.68 2.56
N GLU A 22 -5.06 8.40 2.22
CA GLU A 22 -6.43 7.89 2.29
C GLU A 22 -6.67 6.66 1.41
N GLU A 23 -6.08 6.63 0.20
CA GLU A 23 -6.21 5.49 -0.72
C GLU A 23 -5.54 4.24 -0.13
N VAL A 24 -4.42 4.43 0.58
CA VAL A 24 -3.70 3.33 1.25
C VAL A 24 -4.42 2.87 2.52
N ILE A 25 -5.01 3.80 3.28
CA ILE A 25 -5.84 3.50 4.45
C ILE A 25 -7.03 2.64 4.04
N ALA A 26 -7.76 3.05 3.00
CA ALA A 26 -8.89 2.31 2.47
C ALA A 26 -8.50 0.90 2.00
N TRP A 27 -7.37 0.77 1.30
CA TRP A 27 -6.84 -0.55 0.95
C TRP A 27 -6.57 -1.41 2.19
N SER A 28 -5.96 -0.82 3.22
CA SER A 28 -5.68 -1.54 4.46
C SER A 28 -6.95 -2.02 5.14
N ASP A 29 -7.99 -1.18 5.19
CA ASP A 29 -9.31 -1.54 5.74
C ASP A 29 -9.92 -2.73 4.99
N GLU A 30 -9.87 -2.73 3.66
CA GLU A 30 -10.34 -3.85 2.83
C GLU A 30 -9.55 -5.14 3.10
N VAL A 31 -8.23 -5.02 3.26
CA VAL A 31 -7.36 -6.15 3.60
C VAL A 31 -7.69 -6.68 4.99
N ILE A 32 -7.93 -5.84 5.99
CA ILE A 32 -8.32 -6.28 7.35
C ILE A 32 -9.60 -7.11 7.30
N VAL A 33 -10.59 -6.68 6.52
CA VAL A 33 -11.88 -7.38 6.38
C VAL A 33 -11.76 -8.69 5.62
N SER A 34 -10.88 -8.73 4.60
CA SER A 34 -10.78 -9.86 3.68
C SER A 34 -9.74 -10.90 4.08
N ALA A 35 -8.71 -10.50 4.85
CA ALA A 35 -7.62 -11.38 5.24
C ALA A 35 -8.07 -12.35 6.33
N PRO A 36 -7.63 -13.62 6.28
CA PRO A 36 -7.95 -14.60 7.33
C PRO A 36 -7.30 -14.27 8.68
N LYS A 37 -6.26 -13.43 8.68
CA LYS A 37 -5.57 -12.94 9.88
C LYS A 37 -5.08 -11.53 9.64
N SER A 38 -5.38 -10.65 10.59
CA SER A 38 -4.85 -9.29 10.62
C SER A 38 -3.38 -9.30 11.06
N GLU A 39 -2.55 -8.55 10.35
CA GLU A 39 -1.16 -8.25 10.72
C GLU A 39 -1.05 -6.83 11.28
N ASP A 40 -0.02 -6.54 12.08
CA ASP A 40 0.16 -5.22 12.71
C ASP A 40 0.17 -4.08 11.69
N TRP A 41 0.87 -4.26 10.57
CA TRP A 41 0.94 -3.25 9.51
C TRP A 41 -0.44 -2.84 8.99
N MET A 42 -1.41 -3.77 8.95
CA MET A 42 -2.75 -3.50 8.46
C MET A 42 -3.48 -2.54 9.40
N VAL A 43 -3.43 -2.83 10.70
CA VAL A 43 -4.08 -2.02 11.75
C VAL A 43 -3.38 -0.66 11.89
N GLU A 44 -2.05 -0.65 11.82
CA GLU A 44 -1.27 0.59 11.91
C GLU A 44 -1.54 1.53 10.73
N ILE A 45 -1.67 1.01 9.51
CA ILE A 45 -2.03 1.82 8.34
C ILE A 45 -3.48 2.31 8.46
N SER A 46 -4.43 1.43 8.81
CA SER A 46 -5.85 1.78 9.02
C SER A 46 -6.03 2.89 10.08
N SER A 47 -5.15 2.93 11.08
CA SER A 47 -5.16 3.93 12.15
C SER A 47 -4.48 5.26 11.79
N CYS A 48 -3.98 5.43 10.57
CA CYS A 48 -3.38 6.68 10.11
C CYS A 48 -4.43 7.70 9.68
N GLY A 49 -4.08 8.99 9.74
CA GLY A 49 -4.87 10.08 9.16
C GLY A 49 -4.47 10.39 7.72
N ALA A 50 -5.32 11.14 7.01
CA ALA A 50 -5.06 11.59 5.63
C ALA A 50 -3.74 12.38 5.47
N GLU A 51 -3.27 13.03 6.54
CA GLU A 51 -2.04 13.82 6.54
C GLU A 51 -0.77 12.99 6.84
N ASP A 52 -0.91 11.73 7.26
CA ASP A 52 0.17 10.86 7.74
C ASP A 52 0.97 10.18 6.61
N ARG A 53 1.17 10.85 5.48
CA ARG A 53 1.81 10.28 4.27
C ARG A 53 3.16 9.62 4.54
N LEU A 54 4.02 10.24 5.36
CA LEU A 54 5.33 9.69 5.71
C LEU A 54 5.24 8.46 6.61
N LYS A 55 4.27 8.44 7.53
CA LYS A 55 4.05 7.31 8.43
C LYS A 55 3.50 6.12 7.66
N VAL A 56 2.50 6.34 6.80
CA VAL A 56 1.96 5.32 5.89
C VAL A 56 3.07 4.75 5.00
N LEU A 57 3.93 5.60 4.42
CA LEU A 57 5.09 5.16 3.64
C LEU A 57 6.04 4.25 4.44
N GLY A 58 6.32 4.60 5.70
CA GLY A 58 7.12 3.78 6.60
C GLY A 58 6.49 2.41 6.88
N LEU A 59 5.17 2.38 7.12
CA LEU A 59 4.42 1.15 7.37
C LEU A 59 4.33 0.24 6.13
N LEU A 60 4.16 0.80 4.93
CA LEU A 60 4.19 0.03 3.69
C LEU A 60 5.52 -0.72 3.49
N ASN A 61 6.63 -0.17 4.00
CA ASN A 61 7.93 -0.84 3.95
C ASN A 61 8.04 -2.03 4.92
N THR A 62 7.15 -2.15 5.91
CA THR A 62 7.15 -3.29 6.85
C THR A 62 6.38 -4.49 6.32
N VAL A 63 5.50 -4.30 5.32
CA VAL A 63 4.72 -5.35 4.65
C VAL A 63 5.67 -6.42 4.11
N LYS A 64 5.50 -7.64 4.61
CA LYS A 64 6.36 -8.79 4.27
C LYS A 64 5.90 -9.45 2.96
N GLY A 65 6.83 -10.19 2.35
CA GLY A 65 6.62 -10.91 1.11
C GLY A 65 7.55 -10.43 0.00
N GLU A 66 7.42 -11.06 -1.16
CA GLU A 66 8.16 -10.70 -2.38
C GLU A 66 7.21 -9.98 -3.34
N ALA A 67 7.62 -8.82 -3.85
CA ALA A 67 6.83 -8.11 -4.85
C ALA A 67 6.96 -8.83 -6.20
N ASP A 68 5.84 -9.03 -6.89
CA ASP A 68 5.86 -9.47 -8.27
C ASP A 68 6.18 -8.26 -9.18
N PRO A 69 7.34 -8.24 -9.86
CA PRO A 69 7.75 -7.10 -10.67
C PRO A 69 6.88 -6.93 -11.93
N VAL A 70 6.26 -7.99 -12.44
CA VAL A 70 5.41 -7.95 -13.63
C VAL A 70 4.05 -7.33 -13.27
N GLU A 71 3.44 -7.79 -12.19
CA GLU A 71 2.19 -7.20 -11.68
C GLU A 71 2.41 -5.74 -11.25
N LEU A 72 3.51 -5.45 -10.55
CA LEU A 72 3.83 -4.08 -10.15
C LEU A 72 3.96 -3.14 -11.36
N ALA A 73 4.68 -3.56 -12.40
CA ALA A 73 4.83 -2.77 -13.62
C ALA A 73 3.47 -2.52 -14.31
N ALA A 74 2.59 -3.52 -14.33
CA ALA A 74 1.25 -3.37 -14.89
C ALA A 74 0.39 -2.36 -14.10
N LEU A 75 0.45 -2.39 -12.76
CA LEU A 75 -0.26 -1.45 -11.89
C LEU A 75 0.26 -0.02 -12.05
N LEU A 76 1.58 0.15 -12.10
CA LEU A 76 2.21 1.45 -12.32
C LEU A 76 1.81 2.02 -13.69
N GLN A 77 1.91 1.22 -14.76
CA GLN A 77 1.48 1.65 -16.09
C GLN A 77 0.00 2.00 -16.14
N ALA A 78 -0.87 1.23 -15.49
CA ALA A 78 -2.31 1.51 -15.43
C ALA A 78 -2.61 2.85 -14.74
N ARG A 79 -1.81 3.25 -13.75
CA ARG A 79 -1.91 4.54 -13.05
C ARG A 79 -1.18 5.68 -13.80
N GLY A 80 -0.45 5.38 -14.87
CA GLY A 80 0.37 6.34 -15.62
C GLY A 80 1.74 6.65 -14.99
N LEU A 81 2.19 5.79 -14.08
CA LEU A 81 3.49 5.89 -13.41
C LEU A 81 4.52 5.07 -14.21
N ASN A 82 5.68 5.68 -14.48
CA ASN A 82 6.81 5.04 -15.17
C ASN A 82 7.87 4.55 -14.18
#